data_AF-A0A8T5IJ78-F1
#
_entry.id   AF-A0A8T5IJ78-F1
#
_cell.length_a   1.000
_cell.length_b   1.000
_cell.length_c   1.000
_cell.angle_alpha   90.00
_cell.angle_beta   90.00
_cell.angle_gamma   90.00
#
_symmetry.space_group_name_H-M   'P 1'
#
loop_
_entity.id
_entity.type
_entity.pdbx_description
1 polymer ?
#
loop_
_entity_poly.entity_id
_entity_poly.type
_entity_poly.pdbx_seq_one_letter_code
_entity_poly.pdbx_strand_id
1 'polypeptide(L)'
;MTSLYAQLKESEGINDEIRQEFDEVRKKFEGYRMFEENYMGPTLEDLPWIDMSEYQKQIIRAYEENPVLKDAINGKITIGDSLRELSDRVDKPVWRLFPRRRNKVHNERLGQTKELVSRGLNYLRTDGILAPDNFVGMVAITAAMAYTIAPLLCNYLTGGVNPAPSAEIQAHMEFMTQVFPPFMTSTAGLMMGWACQMRRKGKLPLEEAEYLDNKVEEFYR
;
A
#
# COMPACT_ATOMS: atom_id res chain seq x y z
N MET A 1 -4.33 -6.17 -11.15
CA MET A 1 -2.99 -6.37 -11.73
C MET A 1 -2.16 -7.04 -10.65
N THR A 2 -1.72 -8.26 -10.91
CA THR A 2 -0.95 -9.10 -9.97
C THR A 2 0.52 -8.68 -10.09
N SER A 3 1.20 -8.43 -8.96
CA SER A 3 2.60 -7.98 -8.97
C SER A 3 3.56 -9.10 -9.39
N LEU A 4 4.74 -8.76 -9.91
CA LEU A 4 5.80 -9.73 -10.24
C LEU A 4 6.13 -10.66 -9.05
N TYR A 5 6.29 -10.10 -7.86
CA TYR A 5 6.54 -10.88 -6.63
C TYR A 5 5.50 -11.98 -6.40
N ALA A 6 4.22 -11.62 -6.51
CA ALA A 6 3.12 -12.55 -6.29
C ALA A 6 3.09 -13.68 -7.34
N GLN A 7 3.36 -13.37 -8.62
CA GLN A 7 3.41 -14.38 -9.68
C GLN A 7 4.58 -15.36 -9.50
N LEU A 8 5.75 -14.84 -9.11
CA LEU A 8 6.90 -15.70 -8.80
C LEU A 8 6.62 -16.59 -7.59
N LYS A 9 6.01 -16.06 -6.52
CA LYS A 9 5.63 -16.86 -5.35
C LYS A 9 4.57 -17.90 -5.64
N GLU A 10 3.61 -17.59 -6.50
CA GLU A 10 2.62 -18.56 -6.98
C GLU A 10 3.29 -19.70 -7.74
N SER A 11 4.27 -19.38 -8.61
CA SER A 11 5.02 -20.42 -9.35
C SER A 11 5.86 -21.33 -8.44
N GLU A 12 6.42 -20.80 -7.35
CA GLU A 12 7.12 -21.60 -6.33
C GLU A 12 6.14 -22.49 -5.55
N GLY A 13 4.98 -21.95 -5.18
CA GLY A 13 3.93 -22.70 -4.49
C GLY A 13 3.42 -23.90 -5.30
N ILE A 14 3.25 -23.74 -6.62
CA ILE A 14 2.86 -24.84 -7.52
C ILE A 14 3.93 -25.95 -7.52
N ASN A 15 5.21 -25.60 -7.51
CA ASN A 15 6.30 -26.59 -7.43
C ASN A 15 6.25 -27.35 -6.10
N ASP A 16 6.01 -26.66 -4.99
CA ASP A 16 5.89 -27.29 -3.67
C ASP A 16 4.65 -28.18 -3.55
N GLU A 17 3.52 -27.80 -4.15
CA GLU A 17 2.31 -28.63 -4.21
C GLU A 17 2.56 -29.92 -5.02
N ILE A 18 3.17 -29.80 -6.21
CA ILE A 18 3.55 -30.97 -7.03
C ILE A 18 4.46 -31.90 -6.24
N ARG A 19 5.43 -31.35 -5.48
CA ARG A 19 6.32 -32.13 -4.62
C ARG A 19 5.56 -32.87 -3.53
N GLN A 20 4.64 -32.19 -2.85
CA GLN A 20 3.83 -32.79 -1.79
C GLN A 20 2.94 -33.93 -2.33
N GLU A 21 2.26 -33.71 -3.46
CA GLU A 21 1.43 -34.75 -4.08
C GLU A 21 2.25 -35.96 -4.50
N PHE A 22 3.44 -35.75 -5.08
CA PHE A 22 4.36 -36.84 -5.43
C PHE A 22 4.81 -37.64 -4.19
N ASP A 23 5.17 -36.95 -3.10
CA ASP A 23 5.57 -37.59 -1.85
C ASP A 23 4.41 -38.39 -1.22
N GLU A 24 3.17 -37.91 -1.33
CA GLU A 24 1.99 -38.65 -0.88
C GLU A 24 1.73 -39.91 -1.71
N VAL A 25 1.85 -39.79 -3.04
CA VAL A 25 1.74 -40.94 -3.95
C VAL A 25 2.82 -41.96 -3.62
N ARG A 26 4.08 -41.53 -3.43
CA ARG A 26 5.18 -42.41 -2.98
C ARG A 26 4.83 -43.13 -1.69
N LYS A 27 4.40 -42.42 -0.64
CA LYS A 27 4.04 -43.04 0.65
C LYS A 27 2.95 -44.10 0.50
N LYS A 28 1.97 -43.87 -0.39
CA LYS A 28 0.95 -44.88 -0.71
C LYS A 28 1.57 -46.11 -1.37
N PHE A 29 2.44 -45.92 -2.37
CA PHE A 29 3.15 -47.02 -3.04
C PHE A 29 4.14 -47.76 -2.12
N GLU A 30 4.83 -47.07 -1.23
CA GLU A 30 5.65 -47.67 -0.17
C GLU A 30 4.81 -48.49 0.82
N GLY A 31 3.56 -48.10 1.08
CA GLY A 31 2.61 -48.91 1.84
C GLY A 31 2.19 -50.21 1.12
N TYR A 32 2.19 -50.22 -0.22
CA TYR A 32 2.01 -51.42 -1.04
C TYR A 32 3.29 -52.25 -1.20
N ARG A 33 4.42 -51.74 -0.73
CA ARG A 33 5.78 -52.31 -0.84
C ARG A 33 6.04 -53.46 0.14
N MET A 34 5.00 -54.23 0.48
CA MET A 34 5.13 -55.59 1.01
C MET A 34 5.43 -56.63 -0.10
N PHE A 35 5.91 -56.19 -1.28
CA PHE A 35 6.19 -57.04 -2.45
C PHE A 35 7.54 -56.78 -3.13
N GLU A 36 8.48 -56.13 -2.44
CA GLU A 36 9.67 -55.59 -3.10
C GLU A 36 10.98 -56.24 -2.66
N GLU A 37 11.31 -57.34 -3.33
CA GLU A 37 12.71 -57.72 -3.56
C GLU A 37 13.21 -57.33 -4.97
N ASN A 38 12.39 -56.70 -5.84
CA ASN A 38 12.75 -56.53 -7.27
C ASN A 38 12.29 -55.22 -7.97
N TYR A 39 11.88 -54.17 -7.27
CA TYR A 39 11.48 -52.93 -7.98
C TYR A 39 12.70 -52.08 -8.35
N MET A 40 13.07 -52.10 -9.63
CA MET A 40 14.01 -51.17 -10.27
C MET A 40 13.28 -49.96 -10.88
N GLY A 41 12.27 -49.43 -10.21
CA GLY A 41 11.60 -48.21 -10.66
C GLY A 41 12.46 -46.96 -10.40
N PRO A 42 12.24 -45.86 -11.14
CA PRO A 42 12.97 -44.61 -10.91
C PRO A 42 12.78 -44.15 -9.46
N THR A 43 13.89 -43.85 -8.81
CA THR A 43 13.89 -43.22 -7.48
C THR A 43 13.51 -41.74 -7.61
N LEU A 44 13.17 -41.07 -6.51
CA LEU A 44 12.88 -39.61 -6.53
C LEU A 44 14.01 -38.81 -7.17
N GLU A 45 15.26 -39.25 -7.01
CA GLU A 45 16.45 -38.65 -7.63
C GLU A 45 16.45 -38.76 -9.17
N ASP A 46 15.71 -39.73 -9.72
CA ASP A 46 15.65 -40.04 -11.17
C ASP A 46 14.47 -39.36 -11.88
N LEU A 47 13.53 -38.73 -11.15
CA LEU A 47 12.47 -37.94 -11.77
C LEU A 47 13.09 -36.63 -12.29
N PRO A 48 12.83 -36.22 -13.54
CA PRO A 48 13.19 -34.90 -14.00
C PRO A 48 12.37 -33.91 -13.19
N TRP A 49 12.97 -33.39 -12.12
CA TRP A 49 12.45 -32.29 -11.35
C TRP A 49 12.01 -31.22 -12.34
N ILE A 50 10.77 -30.76 -12.25
CA ILE A 50 10.29 -29.70 -13.14
C ILE A 50 11.13 -28.48 -12.79
N ASP A 51 12.13 -28.21 -13.63
CA ASP A 51 12.94 -27.02 -13.51
C ASP A 51 12.08 -25.83 -13.90
N MET A 52 11.51 -25.20 -12.87
CA MET A 52 10.67 -24.02 -13.01
C MET A 52 11.51 -22.78 -13.37
N SER A 53 12.84 -22.86 -13.45
CA SER A 53 13.70 -21.73 -13.76
C SER A 53 13.33 -21.06 -15.08
N GLU A 54 13.05 -21.83 -16.14
CA GLU A 54 12.65 -21.28 -17.44
C GLU A 54 11.28 -20.60 -17.39
N TYR A 55 10.34 -21.15 -16.61
CA TYR A 55 9.05 -20.52 -16.40
C TYR A 55 9.17 -19.22 -15.58
N GLN A 56 9.97 -19.23 -14.52
CA GLN A 56 10.26 -18.06 -13.69
C GLN A 56 10.99 -16.95 -14.50
N LYS A 57 11.94 -17.33 -15.35
CA LYS A 57 12.57 -16.41 -16.31
C LYS A 57 11.55 -15.81 -17.27
N GLN A 58 10.59 -16.60 -17.79
CA GLN A 58 9.53 -16.07 -18.65
C GLN A 58 8.63 -15.07 -17.92
N ILE A 59 8.30 -15.33 -16.65
CA ILE A 59 7.57 -14.37 -15.81
C ILE A 59 8.37 -13.06 -15.71
N ILE A 60 9.67 -13.11 -15.41
CA ILE A 60 10.50 -11.91 -15.29
C ILE A 60 10.62 -11.17 -16.63
N ARG A 61 10.78 -11.90 -17.75
CA ARG A 61 10.80 -11.34 -19.11
C ARG A 61 9.56 -10.54 -19.44
N ALA A 62 8.38 -10.95 -18.99
CA ALA A 62 7.15 -10.21 -19.20
C ALA A 62 7.17 -8.81 -18.56
N TYR A 63 8.08 -8.56 -17.61
CA TYR A 63 8.25 -7.29 -16.92
C TYR A 63 9.53 -6.54 -17.32
N GLU A 64 10.34 -7.02 -18.27
CA GLU A 64 11.62 -6.39 -18.64
C GLU A 64 11.50 -4.95 -19.16
N GLU A 65 10.32 -4.57 -19.68
CA GLU A 65 10.03 -3.20 -20.08
C GLU A 65 9.90 -2.24 -18.88
N ASN A 66 9.67 -2.77 -17.67
CA ASN A 66 9.60 -1.99 -16.45
C ASN A 66 10.97 -1.35 -16.15
N PRO A 67 11.07 0.00 -16.10
CA PRO A 67 12.36 0.67 -15.93
C PRO A 67 13.08 0.33 -14.62
N VAL A 68 12.34 0.06 -13.54
CA VAL A 68 12.93 -0.30 -12.24
C VAL A 68 13.60 -1.67 -12.34
N LEU A 69 12.91 -2.66 -12.92
CA LEU A 69 13.46 -4.00 -13.14
C LEU A 69 14.64 -3.97 -14.10
N LYS A 70 14.53 -3.19 -15.19
CA LYS A 70 15.62 -3.01 -16.15
C LYS A 70 16.86 -2.40 -15.51
N ASP A 71 16.71 -1.42 -14.62
CA ASP A 71 17.86 -0.85 -13.92
C ASP A 71 18.52 -1.88 -12.97
N ALA A 72 17.73 -2.76 -12.34
CA ALA A 72 18.22 -3.85 -11.50
C ALA A 72 18.97 -4.93 -12.30
N ILE A 73 18.40 -5.38 -13.43
CA ILE A 73 19.04 -6.34 -14.35
C ILE A 73 20.39 -5.80 -14.86
N ASN A 74 20.44 -4.51 -15.21
CA ASN A 74 21.68 -3.86 -15.65
C ASN A 74 22.68 -3.56 -14.51
N GLY A 75 22.34 -3.88 -13.25
CA GLY A 75 23.18 -3.63 -12.08
C GLY A 75 23.38 -2.16 -11.72
N LYS A 76 22.49 -1.26 -12.15
CA LYS A 76 22.58 0.18 -11.83
C LYS A 76 22.08 0.50 -10.43
N ILE A 77 20.93 -0.06 -10.06
CA ILE A 77 20.30 0.10 -8.74
C ILE A 77 19.43 -1.12 -8.46
N THR A 78 19.42 -1.60 -7.23
CA THR A 78 18.54 -2.70 -6.81
C THR A 78 17.09 -2.23 -6.68
N ILE A 79 16.13 -3.14 -6.75
CA ILE A 79 14.70 -2.85 -6.52
C ILE A 79 14.53 -2.35 -5.08
N GLY A 80 15.22 -2.98 -4.11
CA GLY A 80 15.24 -2.57 -2.72
C GLY A 80 15.75 -1.14 -2.52
N ASP A 81 16.84 -0.76 -3.17
CA ASP A 81 17.39 0.60 -3.06
C ASP A 81 16.48 1.63 -3.75
N SER A 82 15.88 1.30 -4.89
CA SER A 82 14.91 2.18 -5.55
C SER A 82 13.68 2.43 -4.66
N LEU A 83 13.22 1.41 -3.93
CA LEU A 83 12.14 1.53 -2.95
C LEU A 83 12.53 2.43 -1.77
N ARG A 84 13.77 2.29 -1.25
CA ARG A 84 14.30 3.14 -0.17
C ARG A 84 14.38 4.60 -0.62
N GLU A 85 14.87 4.86 -1.83
CA GLU A 85 14.95 6.22 -2.39
C GLU A 85 13.56 6.89 -2.48
N LEU A 86 12.56 6.13 -2.92
CA LEU A 86 11.17 6.59 -2.95
C LEU A 86 10.64 6.91 -1.54
N SER A 87 10.98 6.10 -0.54
CA SER A 87 10.58 6.37 0.86
C SER A 87 11.33 7.56 1.46
N ASP A 88 12.64 7.65 1.29
CA ASP A 88 13.48 8.70 1.88
C ASP A 88 13.07 10.10 1.44
N ARG A 89 12.53 10.21 0.23
CA ARG A 89 12.00 11.48 -0.27
C ARG A 89 10.74 11.94 0.46
N VAL A 90 9.96 10.99 0.97
CA VAL A 90 8.58 11.18 1.39
C VAL A 90 8.40 11.06 2.90
N ASP A 91 9.19 10.20 3.53
CA ASP A 91 9.10 9.83 4.95
C ASP A 91 10.15 10.51 5.83
N LYS A 92 10.89 11.50 5.32
CA LYS A 92 11.77 12.32 6.16
C LYS A 92 10.98 13.05 7.26
N PRO A 93 11.41 13.01 8.54
CA PRO A 93 10.65 13.55 9.67
C PRO A 93 10.19 15.00 9.49
N VAL A 94 11.07 15.85 8.96
CA VAL A 94 10.79 17.27 8.72
C VAL A 94 9.72 17.46 7.64
N TRP A 95 9.76 16.63 6.59
CA TRP A 95 8.84 16.72 5.45
C TRP A 95 7.45 16.14 5.74
N ARG A 96 7.29 15.37 6.83
CA ARG A 96 5.98 14.85 7.27
C ARG A 96 5.04 15.95 7.77
N LEU A 97 5.60 17.05 8.27
CA LEU A 97 4.84 18.19 8.81
C LEU A 97 4.32 19.12 7.70
N PHE A 98 4.85 19.02 6.48
CA PHE A 98 4.48 19.89 5.37
C PHE A 98 3.71 19.12 4.30
N PRO A 99 2.66 19.70 3.71
CA PRO A 99 1.92 19.04 2.64
C PRO A 99 2.85 18.73 1.45
N ARG A 100 2.72 17.50 0.93
CA ARG A 100 3.61 17.00 -0.13
C ARG A 100 3.34 17.75 -1.44
N ARG A 101 4.38 18.30 -2.07
CA ARG A 101 4.25 18.86 -3.42
C ARG A 101 3.99 17.74 -4.43
N ARG A 102 3.13 18.00 -5.41
CA ARG A 102 2.84 17.02 -6.47
C ARG A 102 4.11 16.74 -7.25
N ASN A 103 4.47 15.48 -7.40
CA ASN A 103 5.62 15.09 -8.20
C ASN A 103 5.25 13.96 -9.15
N LYS A 104 5.13 14.30 -10.44
CA LYS A 104 4.75 13.35 -11.50
C LYS A 104 5.81 12.25 -11.64
N VAL A 105 7.09 12.62 -11.69
CA VAL A 105 8.21 11.68 -11.84
C VAL A 105 8.26 10.68 -10.67
N HIS A 106 8.08 11.17 -9.44
CA HIS A 106 8.00 10.30 -8.26
C HIS A 106 6.84 9.32 -8.34
N ASN A 107 5.64 9.80 -8.69
CA ASN A 107 4.45 8.95 -8.77
C ASN A 107 4.52 7.94 -9.92
N GLU A 108 5.18 8.30 -11.02
CA GLU A 108 5.42 7.41 -12.14
C GLU A 108 6.39 6.28 -11.75
N ARG A 109 7.53 6.62 -11.13
CA ARG A 109 8.47 5.62 -10.60
C ARG A 109 7.85 4.76 -9.51
N LEU A 110 6.98 5.34 -8.67
CA LEU A 110 6.19 4.61 -7.69
C LEU A 110 5.21 3.62 -8.35
N GLY A 111 4.60 4.02 -9.47
CA GLY A 111 3.73 3.16 -10.28
C GLY A 111 4.51 1.96 -10.85
N GLN A 112 5.67 2.21 -11.44
CA GLN A 112 6.58 1.17 -11.95
C GLN A 112 7.00 0.21 -10.82
N THR A 113 7.34 0.73 -9.65
CA THR A 113 7.73 -0.12 -8.50
C THR A 113 6.56 -0.95 -7.99
N LYS A 114 5.33 -0.41 -8.02
CA LYS A 114 4.10 -1.09 -7.59
C LYS A 114 3.72 -2.28 -8.49
N GLU A 115 4.19 -2.31 -9.73
CA GLU A 115 4.04 -3.49 -10.60
C GLU A 115 4.92 -4.66 -10.14
N LEU A 116 6.02 -4.36 -9.45
CA LEU A 116 6.98 -5.37 -8.99
C LEU A 116 6.59 -5.96 -7.63
N VAL A 117 6.26 -5.11 -6.66
CA VAL A 117 5.90 -5.53 -5.29
C VAL A 117 4.39 -5.60 -5.07
N SER A 118 3.95 -6.51 -4.20
CA SER A 118 2.53 -6.81 -3.97
C SER A 118 1.86 -5.86 -2.97
N ARG A 119 2.61 -5.35 -1.97
CA ARG A 119 2.05 -4.43 -0.98
C ARG A 119 1.77 -3.04 -1.54
N GLY A 120 0.66 -2.45 -1.11
CA GLY A 120 0.18 -1.15 -1.55
C GLY A 120 1.09 0.02 -1.16
N LEU A 121 1.89 0.51 -2.12
CA LEU A 121 2.76 1.69 -1.97
C LEU A 121 2.01 3.04 -2.02
N ASN A 122 0.67 3.04 -1.97
CA ASN A 122 -0.15 4.24 -2.15
C ASN A 122 0.15 5.34 -1.11
N TYR A 123 0.63 4.97 0.08
CA TYR A 123 1.00 5.93 1.13
C TYR A 123 2.24 6.76 0.79
N LEU A 124 3.07 6.33 -0.18
CA LEU A 124 4.23 7.09 -0.69
C LEU A 124 3.86 8.08 -1.81
N ARG A 125 2.60 8.10 -2.25
CA ARG A 125 2.16 8.94 -3.36
C ARG A 125 2.21 10.43 -3.01
N THR A 126 2.56 11.23 -4.00
CA THR A 126 2.73 12.68 -3.92
C THR A 126 1.76 13.38 -4.88
N ASP A 127 0.48 13.47 -4.50
CA ASP A 127 -0.57 14.06 -5.36
C ASP A 127 -0.70 15.58 -5.25
N GLY A 128 -0.04 16.19 -4.26
CA GLY A 128 -0.05 17.64 -4.03
C GLY A 128 -0.75 18.06 -2.75
N ILE A 129 -0.62 19.35 -2.44
CA ILE A 129 -1.17 20.04 -1.26
C ILE A 129 -2.72 20.04 -1.28
N LEU A 130 -3.31 19.93 -2.48
CA LEU A 130 -4.75 19.99 -2.74
C LEU A 130 -5.35 18.64 -3.15
N ALA A 131 -4.76 17.50 -2.77
CA ALA A 131 -5.40 16.21 -3.00
C ALA A 131 -6.81 16.23 -2.36
N PRO A 132 -7.90 16.17 -3.15
CA PRO A 132 -9.28 16.40 -2.69
C PRO A 132 -9.67 15.51 -1.52
N ASP A 133 -9.09 14.32 -1.49
CA ASP A 133 -9.34 13.23 -0.54
C ASP A 133 -9.10 13.63 0.92
N ASN A 134 -8.23 14.62 1.20
CA ASN A 134 -7.87 15.00 2.56
C ASN A 134 -8.47 16.33 3.04
N PHE A 135 -8.74 17.29 2.14
CA PHE A 135 -9.16 18.64 2.52
C PHE A 135 -10.61 18.94 2.14
N VAL A 136 -11.01 18.67 0.88
CA VAL A 136 -12.35 19.01 0.38
C VAL A 136 -13.43 18.13 1.00
N GLY A 137 -13.18 16.82 1.09
CA GLY A 137 -14.10 15.89 1.75
C GLY A 137 -14.28 16.20 3.25
N MET A 138 -13.20 16.59 3.91
CA MET A 138 -13.23 16.84 5.36
C MET A 138 -13.84 18.19 5.71
N VAL A 139 -13.58 19.24 4.92
CA VAL A 139 -14.27 20.54 5.05
C VAL A 139 -15.77 20.38 4.84
N ALA A 140 -16.21 19.57 3.87
CA ALA A 140 -17.64 19.31 3.67
C ALA A 140 -18.29 18.58 4.86
N ILE A 141 -17.63 17.57 5.41
CA ILE A 141 -18.13 16.80 6.55
C ILE A 141 -18.15 17.65 7.83
N THR A 142 -17.06 18.36 8.14
CA THR A 142 -17.03 19.24 9.32
C THR A 142 -17.99 20.41 9.15
N ALA A 143 -18.20 20.93 7.94
CA ALA A 143 -19.20 21.97 7.68
C ALA A 143 -20.60 21.49 7.99
N ALA A 144 -20.99 20.32 7.48
CA ALA A 144 -22.29 19.74 7.79
C ALA A 144 -22.50 19.58 9.31
N MET A 145 -21.49 19.11 10.05
CA MET A 145 -21.56 18.98 11.51
C MET A 145 -21.62 20.33 12.24
N ALA A 146 -20.79 21.29 11.86
CA ALA A 146 -20.73 22.59 12.54
C ALA A 146 -22.01 23.39 12.34
N TYR A 147 -22.59 23.37 11.13
CA TYR A 147 -23.85 24.05 10.83
C TYR A 147 -25.09 23.35 11.43
N THR A 148 -25.00 22.06 11.77
CA THR A 148 -26.09 21.35 12.49
C THR A 148 -25.98 21.50 14.00
N ILE A 149 -24.77 21.53 14.55
CA ILE A 149 -24.54 21.66 16.01
C ILE A 149 -24.74 23.10 16.49
N ALA A 150 -24.39 24.11 15.69
CA ALA A 150 -24.54 25.52 16.03
C ALA A 150 -25.98 25.92 16.47
N PRO A 151 -27.05 25.61 15.72
CA PRO A 151 -28.41 25.92 16.14
C PRO A 151 -28.87 25.11 17.36
N LEU A 152 -28.41 23.86 17.52
CA LEU A 152 -28.72 23.04 18.70
C LEU A 152 -28.08 23.63 19.98
N LEU A 153 -26.82 24.07 19.88
CA LEU A 153 -26.13 24.76 20.97
C LEU A 153 -26.80 26.10 21.30
N CYS A 154 -27.18 26.89 20.28
CA CYS A 154 -27.93 28.12 20.50
C CYS A 154 -29.23 27.86 21.24
N ASN A 155 -30.03 26.87 20.82
CA ASN A 155 -31.30 26.53 21.47
C ASN A 155 -31.12 26.02 22.91
N TYR A 156 -30.05 25.26 23.17
CA TYR A 156 -29.70 24.79 24.51
C TYR A 156 -29.27 25.94 25.42
N LEU A 157 -28.40 26.82 24.93
CA LEU A 157 -27.86 27.95 25.69
C LEU A 157 -28.90 29.04 25.97
N THR A 158 -29.86 29.24 25.07
CA THR A 158 -30.98 30.18 25.29
C THR A 158 -32.18 29.55 26.01
N GLY A 159 -32.08 28.27 26.41
CA GLY A 159 -33.15 27.58 27.12
C GLY A 159 -34.47 27.49 26.36
N GLY A 160 -34.46 27.70 25.04
CA GLY A 160 -35.66 27.72 24.19
C GLY A 160 -36.61 28.90 24.40
N VAL A 161 -36.22 29.96 25.12
CA VAL A 161 -37.13 31.07 25.45
C VAL A 161 -36.82 32.33 24.64
N ASN A 162 -37.80 32.77 23.84
CA ASN A 162 -37.86 34.11 23.25
C ASN A 162 -38.40 35.12 24.29
N PRO A 163 -37.55 35.96 24.89
CA PRO A 163 -37.78 37.38 24.87
C PRO A 163 -36.77 38.00 23.89
N ALA A 164 -37.07 39.19 23.37
CA ALA A 164 -36.17 39.91 22.46
C ALA A 164 -34.74 39.86 23.02
N PRO A 165 -33.79 39.19 22.35
CA PRO A 165 -32.48 38.93 22.92
C PRO A 165 -31.82 40.27 23.22
N SER A 166 -31.22 40.40 24.42
CA SER A 166 -30.36 41.54 24.70
C SER A 166 -29.27 41.63 23.63
N ALA A 167 -28.70 42.81 23.42
CA ALA A 167 -27.64 43.00 22.43
C ALA A 167 -26.49 41.99 22.59
N GLU A 168 -26.21 41.57 23.83
CA GLU A 168 -25.23 40.51 24.12
C GLU A 168 -25.67 39.11 23.67
N ILE A 169 -26.93 38.73 23.88
CA ILE A 169 -27.46 37.43 23.42
C ILE A 169 -27.53 37.39 21.89
N GLN A 170 -27.89 38.51 21.27
CA GLN A 170 -27.95 38.62 19.82
C GLN A 170 -26.55 38.53 19.18
N ALA A 171 -25.55 39.22 19.74
CA ALA A 171 -24.17 39.11 19.32
C ALA A 171 -23.61 37.68 19.52
N HIS A 172 -23.99 37.01 20.62
CA HIS A 172 -23.58 35.63 20.87
C HIS A 172 -24.21 34.65 19.87
N MET A 173 -25.50 34.84 19.53
CA MET A 173 -26.19 34.06 18.50
C MET A 173 -25.59 34.27 17.11
N GLU A 174 -25.27 35.51 16.74
CA GLU A 174 -24.59 35.82 15.48
C GLU A 174 -23.21 35.18 15.41
N PHE A 175 -22.42 35.25 16.49
CA PHE A 175 -21.14 34.57 16.57
C PHE A 175 -21.29 33.05 16.40
N MET A 176 -22.20 32.42 17.14
CA MET A 176 -22.42 30.97 17.12
C MET A 176 -22.97 30.44 15.79
N THR A 177 -23.68 31.26 15.02
CA THR A 177 -24.30 30.85 13.75
C THR A 177 -23.51 31.26 12.52
N GLN A 178 -22.76 32.37 12.56
CA GLN A 178 -22.06 32.92 11.40
C GLN A 178 -20.54 32.77 11.47
N VAL A 179 -19.94 32.82 12.67
CA VAL A 179 -18.47 32.85 12.83
C VAL A 179 -17.94 31.52 13.32
N PHE A 180 -18.61 30.93 14.32
CA PHE A 180 -18.21 29.67 14.93
C PHE A 180 -18.19 28.50 13.93
N PRO A 181 -19.19 28.32 13.03
CA PRO A 181 -19.16 27.21 12.10
C PRO A 181 -17.99 27.32 11.10
N PRO A 182 -17.77 28.43 10.37
CA PRO A 182 -16.58 28.57 9.51
C PRO A 182 -15.24 28.40 10.23
N PHE A 183 -15.15 28.87 11.48
CA PHE A 183 -13.94 28.72 12.29
C PHE A 183 -13.68 27.26 12.67
N MET A 184 -14.69 26.56 13.18
CA MET A 184 -14.59 25.16 13.58
C MET A 184 -14.33 24.24 12.38
N THR A 185 -14.95 24.51 11.24
CA THR A 185 -14.76 23.71 10.01
C THR A 185 -13.35 23.84 9.46
N SER A 186 -12.84 25.07 9.42
CA SER A 186 -11.47 25.36 8.99
C SER A 186 -10.47 24.72 9.94
N THR A 187 -10.66 24.88 11.24
CA THR A 187 -9.75 24.35 12.26
C THR A 187 -9.77 22.82 12.31
N ALA A 188 -10.96 22.21 12.34
CA ALA A 188 -11.12 20.76 12.33
C ALA A 188 -10.63 20.15 11.01
N GLY A 189 -10.91 20.79 9.88
CA GLY A 189 -10.40 20.38 8.57
C GLY A 189 -8.88 20.38 8.52
N LEU A 190 -8.23 21.42 9.08
CA LEU A 190 -6.77 21.50 9.19
C LEU A 190 -6.21 20.42 10.13
N MET A 191 -6.76 20.25 11.33
CA MET A 191 -6.28 19.25 12.29
C MET A 191 -6.45 17.83 11.77
N MET A 192 -7.58 17.54 11.14
CA MET A 192 -7.88 16.20 10.62
C MET A 192 -7.08 15.92 9.34
N GLY A 193 -6.89 16.92 8.48
CA GLY A 193 -5.95 16.85 7.34
C GLY A 193 -4.52 16.56 7.81
N TRP A 194 -4.07 17.22 8.89
CA TRP A 194 -2.78 16.99 9.53
C TRP A 194 -2.67 15.60 10.15
N ALA A 195 -3.70 15.14 10.87
CA ALA A 195 -3.75 13.80 11.45
C ALA A 195 -3.74 12.70 10.37
N CYS A 196 -4.51 12.87 9.29
CA CYS A 196 -4.52 11.98 8.14
C CYS A 196 -3.15 11.96 7.44
N GLN A 197 -2.47 13.10 7.38
CA GLN A 197 -1.11 13.18 6.84
C GLN A 197 -0.09 12.45 7.72
N MET A 198 -0.18 12.56 9.05
CA MET A 198 0.65 11.81 10.00
C MET A 198 0.37 10.30 9.99
N ARG A 199 -0.87 9.90 9.71
CA ARG A 199 -1.28 8.49 9.65
C ARG A 199 -0.86 7.75 8.40
N ARG A 200 -0.32 8.42 7.36
CA ARG A 200 0.24 7.77 6.17
C ARG A 200 1.57 7.06 6.51
N LYS A 201 1.49 5.98 7.28
CA LYS A 201 2.60 5.05 7.54
C LYS A 201 2.24 3.69 6.97
N GLY A 202 3.11 3.17 6.11
CA GLY A 202 3.10 1.78 5.68
C GLY A 202 4.48 1.17 5.92
N LYS A 203 4.53 -0.14 6.20
CA LYS A 203 5.79 -0.90 6.19
C LYS A 203 6.22 -1.05 4.73
N LEU A 204 7.43 -0.61 4.40
CA LEU A 204 8.01 -0.83 3.07
C LEU A 204 8.12 -2.35 2.82
N PRO A 205 7.71 -2.85 1.64
CA PRO A 205 7.90 -4.25 1.25
C PRO A 205 9.36 -4.56 0.89
N LEU A 206 10.29 -4.30 1.80
CA LEU A 206 11.72 -4.56 1.58
C LEU A 206 11.99 -6.05 1.38
N GLU A 207 11.32 -6.91 2.16
CA GLU A 207 11.42 -8.37 2.03
C GLU A 207 11.02 -8.86 0.62
N GLU A 208 9.99 -8.27 0.02
CA GLU A 208 9.56 -8.61 -1.35
C GLU A 208 10.54 -8.09 -2.39
N ALA A 209 11.09 -6.89 -2.19
CA ALA A 209 12.08 -6.30 -3.07
C ALA A 209 13.40 -7.09 -3.03
N GLU A 210 13.87 -7.48 -1.85
CA GLU A 210 15.07 -8.31 -1.66
C GLU A 210 14.90 -9.69 -2.31
N TYR A 211 13.72 -10.30 -2.20
CA TYR A 211 13.42 -11.55 -2.92
C TYR A 211 13.52 -11.37 -4.45
N LEU A 212 12.99 -10.28 -4.99
CA LEU A 212 13.08 -10.00 -6.43
C LEU A 212 14.53 -9.70 -6.87
N ASP A 213 15.30 -8.97 -6.06
CA ASP A 213 16.71 -8.71 -6.32
C ASP A 213 17.51 -10.02 -6.38
N ASN A 214 17.25 -10.95 -5.45
CA ASN A 214 17.87 -12.29 -5.47
C ASN A 214 17.49 -13.08 -6.74
N LYS A 215 16.23 -13.00 -7.19
CA LYS A 215 15.79 -13.68 -8.43
C LYS A 215 16.41 -13.07 -9.69
N VAL A 216 16.61 -11.75 -9.71
CA VAL A 216 17.33 -11.08 -10.80
C VAL A 216 18.80 -11.52 -10.82
N GLU A 217 19.44 -11.61 -9.66
CA GLU A 217 20.81 -12.11 -9.55
C GLU A 217 20.92 -13.58 -10.00
N GLU A 218 20.01 -14.45 -9.56
CA GLU A 218 19.96 -15.87 -9.94
C GLU A 218 19.88 -16.10 -11.46
N PHE A 219 19.14 -15.26 -12.19
CA PHE A 219 18.85 -15.51 -13.61
C PHE A 219 19.66 -14.67 -14.61
N TYR A 220 20.27 -13.57 -14.17
CA TYR A 220 20.96 -12.63 -15.06
C TYR A 220 22.44 -12.39 -14.70
N ARG A 221 22.98 -13.02 -13.65
CA ARG A 221 24.40 -12.95 -13.26
C ARG A 221 25.01 -14.33 -13.07
#